data_AF-A0A6C0AKY1-F1
#
_entry.id   AF-A0A6C0AKY1-F1
#
_cell.length_a   1.000
_cell.length_b   1.000
_cell.length_c   1.000
_cell.angle_alpha   90.00
_cell.angle_beta   90.00
_cell.angle_gamma   90.00
#
_symmetry.space_group_name_H-M   'P 1'
#
loop_
_entity.id
_entity.type
_entity.pdbx_description
1 polymer ?
#
loop_
_entity_poly.entity_id
_entity_poly.type
_entity_poly.pdbx_seq_one_letter_code
_entity_poly.pdbx_strand_id
1 'polypeptide(L)'
;MEINKAIVACDMGNSLGMAGLAVILFFNNLKGYDLYIVMYLIIGIALYTIGRAIDKPLLIEIYHYMLAIIFAAIPIISFNKELLNWHLLFIIFTLGTRKAFRGCIVRQAESNEAITDTNFTRKFNWDLIFPMLGVASVTKLYVYH
;
A
#
# COMPACT_ATOMS: atom_id res chain seq x y z
N MET A 1 -12.79 -3.39 -20.78
CA MET A 1 -11.38 -3.76 -21.05
C MET A 1 -10.40 -3.10 -20.08
N GLU A 2 -10.66 -1.86 -19.61
CA GLU A 2 -9.77 -1.16 -18.66
C GLU A 2 -9.82 -1.70 -17.21
N ILE A 3 -11.00 -2.11 -16.72
CA ILE A 3 -11.18 -2.70 -15.37
C ILE A 3 -10.24 -3.90 -15.16
N ASN A 4 -10.14 -4.78 -16.17
CA ASN A 4 -9.29 -5.96 -16.09
C ASN A 4 -7.79 -5.59 -16.01
N LYS A 5 -7.38 -4.47 -16.59
CA LYS A 5 -5.98 -3.99 -16.51
C LYS A 5 -5.64 -3.41 -15.14
N ALA A 6 -6.57 -2.69 -14.51
CA ALA A 6 -6.36 -2.11 -13.19
C ALA A 6 -6.25 -3.20 -12.10
N ILE A 7 -7.10 -4.23 -12.19
CA ILE A 7 -7.06 -5.39 -11.30
C ILE A 7 -5.73 -6.14 -11.46
N VAL A 8 -5.31 -6.45 -12.70
CA VAL A 8 -4.03 -7.10 -12.96
C VAL A 8 -2.85 -6.25 -12.43
N ALA A 9 -2.88 -4.93 -12.61
CA ALA A 9 -1.85 -4.05 -12.04
C ALA A 9 -1.83 -4.11 -10.50
N CYS A 10 -2.99 -4.21 -9.86
CA CYS A 10 -3.09 -4.39 -8.42
C CYS A 10 -2.54 -5.75 -7.96
N ASP A 11 -2.89 -6.84 -8.65
CA ASP A 11 -2.37 -8.18 -8.38
C ASP A 11 -0.83 -8.22 -8.52
N MET A 12 -0.29 -7.59 -9.55
CA MET A 12 1.16 -7.45 -9.75
C MET A 12 1.82 -6.62 -8.65
N GLY A 13 1.23 -5.48 -8.30
CA GLY A 13 1.72 -4.61 -7.22
C GLY A 13 1.78 -5.35 -5.88
N ASN A 14 0.72 -6.09 -5.53
CA ASN A 14 0.68 -6.91 -4.32
C ASN A 14 1.68 -8.06 -4.35
N SER A 15 1.87 -8.72 -5.50
CA SER A 15 2.86 -9.79 -5.65
C SER A 15 4.29 -9.28 -5.46
N LEU A 16 4.63 -8.15 -6.08
CA LEU A 16 5.93 -7.49 -5.91
C LEU A 16 6.12 -6.99 -4.48
N GLY A 17 5.05 -6.49 -3.86
CA GLY A 17 5.05 -6.03 -2.47
C GLY A 17 5.39 -7.16 -1.52
N MET A 18 4.71 -8.30 -1.69
CA MET A 18 4.95 -9.50 -0.90
C MET A 18 6.39 -10.01 -1.07
N ALA A 19 6.90 -10.06 -2.30
CA ALA A 19 8.29 -10.46 -2.54
C ALA A 19 9.28 -9.52 -1.83
N GLY A 20 9.08 -8.20 -1.93
CA GLY A 20 9.90 -7.21 -1.24
C GLY A 20 9.83 -7.35 0.30
N LEU A 21 8.65 -7.55 0.85
CA LEU A 21 8.45 -7.73 2.30
C LEU A 21 9.06 -9.04 2.79
N ALA A 22 8.98 -10.12 2.01
CA ALA A 22 9.66 -11.37 2.33
C ALA A 22 11.18 -11.18 2.38
N VAL A 23 11.76 -10.48 1.40
CA VAL A 23 13.19 -10.15 1.40
C VAL A 23 13.55 -9.35 2.66
N ILE A 24 12.77 -8.32 2.99
CA ILE A 24 13.00 -7.52 4.20
C ILE A 24 12.94 -8.41 5.45
N LEU A 25 11.93 -9.26 5.56
CA LEU A 25 11.72 -10.13 6.72
C LEU A 25 12.84 -11.17 6.90
N PHE A 26 13.30 -11.80 5.82
CA PHE A 26 14.30 -12.88 5.90
C PHE A 26 15.74 -12.38 6.00
N PHE A 27 16.06 -11.23 5.40
CA PHE A 27 17.42 -10.72 5.31
C PHE A 27 17.73 -9.56 6.26
N ASN A 28 16.73 -9.04 6.99
CA ASN A 28 16.94 -8.00 8.01
C ASN A 28 16.47 -8.46 9.39
N ASN A 29 17.20 -8.06 10.43
CA ASN A 29 16.82 -8.32 11.82
C ASN A 29 15.79 -7.28 12.29
N LEU A 30 14.55 -7.41 11.82
CA LEU A 30 13.45 -6.51 12.19
C LEU A 30 13.10 -6.66 13.67
N LYS A 31 12.95 -5.54 14.37
CA LYS A 31 12.57 -5.50 15.79
C LYS A 31 11.52 -4.42 16.04
N GLY A 32 10.73 -4.61 17.09
CA GLY A 32 9.74 -3.63 17.54
C GLY A 32 8.74 -3.27 16.42
N TYR A 33 8.53 -1.97 16.20
CA TYR A 33 7.53 -1.47 15.27
C TYR A 33 7.74 -1.95 13.82
N ASP A 34 8.98 -2.05 13.35
CA ASP A 34 9.26 -2.44 11.96
C ASP A 34 8.80 -3.88 11.66
N LEU A 35 8.96 -4.80 12.61
CA LEU A 35 8.45 -6.17 12.48
C LEU A 35 6.93 -6.19 12.40
N TYR A 36 6.26 -5.43 13.28
CA TYR A 36 4.79 -5.35 13.28
C TYR A 36 4.25 -4.73 11.98
N ILE A 37 4.91 -3.71 11.43
CA ILE A 37 4.55 -3.11 10.15
C ILE A 37 4.64 -4.14 9.02
N VAL A 38 5.75 -4.87 8.94
CA VAL A 38 5.93 -5.90 7.90
C VAL A 38 4.88 -6.99 8.03
N MET A 39 4.64 -7.51 9.23
CA MET A 39 3.59 -8.52 9.45
C MET A 39 2.20 -8.00 9.10
N TYR A 40 1.90 -6.75 9.44
CA TYR A 40 0.63 -6.10 9.11
C TYR A 40 0.41 -6.00 7.58
N LEU A 41 1.46 -5.61 6.84
CA LEU A 41 1.42 -5.55 5.39
C LEU A 41 1.22 -6.94 4.76
N ILE A 42 1.92 -7.95 5.27
CA ILE A 42 1.77 -9.35 4.81
C ILE A 42 0.33 -9.83 5.02
N ILE A 43 -0.25 -9.59 6.20
CA ILE A 43 -1.64 -9.93 6.49
C ILE A 43 -2.59 -9.19 5.54
N GLY A 44 -2.36 -7.91 5.28
CA GLY A 44 -3.14 -7.14 4.31
C GLY A 44 -3.13 -7.78 2.92
N ILE A 45 -1.96 -8.10 2.38
CA ILE A 45 -1.82 -8.75 1.06
C ILE A 45 -2.50 -10.13 1.06
N ALA A 46 -2.42 -10.89 2.16
CA ALA A 46 -3.13 -12.15 2.29
C ALA A 46 -4.66 -11.95 2.26
N LEU A 47 -5.20 -10.95 2.97
CA LEU A 47 -6.63 -10.61 2.94
C LEU A 47 -7.08 -10.22 1.53
N TYR A 48 -6.28 -9.41 0.81
CA TYR A 48 -6.53 -9.08 -0.58
C TYR A 48 -6.61 -10.34 -1.44
N THR A 49 -5.60 -11.21 -1.35
CA THR A 49 -5.48 -12.41 -2.19
C THR A 49 -6.62 -13.39 -1.92
N ILE A 50 -6.96 -13.61 -0.63
CA ILE A 50 -8.11 -14.44 -0.25
C ILE A 50 -9.40 -13.79 -0.76
N GLY A 51 -9.59 -12.49 -0.54
CA GLY A 51 -10.75 -11.74 -1.02
C GLY A 51 -10.96 -11.86 -2.53
N ARG A 52 -9.87 -11.84 -3.30
CA ARG A 52 -9.90 -12.09 -4.75
C ARG A 52 -10.21 -13.54 -5.10
N ALA A 53 -9.67 -14.51 -4.37
CA ALA A 53 -9.85 -15.94 -4.66
C ALA A 53 -11.27 -16.45 -4.36
N ILE A 54 -11.96 -15.86 -3.37
CA ILE A 54 -13.32 -16.24 -2.99
C ILE A 54 -14.38 -15.19 -3.35
N ASP A 55 -14.02 -14.23 -4.22
CA ASP A 55 -14.89 -13.12 -4.64
C ASP A 55 -15.62 -12.44 -3.48
N LYS A 56 -14.87 -12.06 -2.43
CA LYS A 56 -15.38 -11.37 -1.24
C LYS A 56 -14.85 -9.92 -1.16
N PRO A 57 -15.56 -8.94 -1.75
CA PRO A 57 -15.11 -7.55 -1.84
C PRO A 57 -14.80 -6.90 -0.49
N LEU A 58 -15.52 -7.27 0.57
CA LEU A 58 -15.28 -6.74 1.91
C LEU A 58 -13.84 -6.96 2.40
N LEU A 59 -13.20 -8.08 2.04
CA LEU A 59 -11.80 -8.34 2.42
C LEU A 59 -10.83 -7.42 1.68
N ILE A 60 -11.15 -7.07 0.43
CA ILE A 60 -10.38 -6.15 -0.40
C ILE A 60 -10.51 -4.72 0.14
N GLU A 61 -11.71 -4.33 0.57
CA GLU A 61 -11.96 -3.04 1.22
C GLU A 61 -11.21 -2.91 2.56
N ILE A 62 -11.22 -3.97 3.39
CA ILE A 62 -10.41 -4.02 4.63
C ILE A 62 -8.93 -3.85 4.31
N TYR A 63 -8.41 -4.60 3.33
CA TYR A 63 -7.03 -4.46 2.87
C TYR A 63 -6.71 -3.02 2.43
N HIS A 64 -7.61 -2.37 1.68
CA HIS A 64 -7.39 -1.00 1.22
C HIS A 64 -7.26 -0.01 2.39
N TYR A 65 -8.11 -0.14 3.42
CA TYR A 65 -7.98 0.62 4.65
C TYR A 65 -6.65 0.36 5.37
N MET A 66 -6.28 -0.91 5.49
CA MET A 66 -5.01 -1.30 6.09
C MET A 66 -3.83 -0.64 5.37
N LEU A 67 -3.83 -0.69 4.03
CA LEU A 67 -2.79 -0.09 3.20
C LEU A 67 -2.70 1.43 3.42
N ALA A 68 -3.83 2.14 3.47
CA ALA A 68 -3.85 3.58 3.69
C ALA A 68 -3.28 3.97 5.06
N ILE A 69 -3.67 3.25 6.13
CA ILE A 69 -3.20 3.49 7.50
C ILE A 69 -1.69 3.25 7.58
N ILE A 70 -1.22 2.12 7.06
CA ILE A 70 0.17 1.73 7.22
C ILE A 70 1.12 2.57 6.36
N PHE A 71 0.70 3.01 5.16
CA PHE A 71 1.48 3.93 4.34
C PHE A 71 1.62 5.31 5.00
N ALA A 72 0.59 5.77 5.72
CA ALA A 72 0.72 6.97 6.54
C ALA A 72 1.67 6.76 7.74
N ALA A 73 1.66 5.57 8.34
CA ALA A 73 2.44 5.28 9.53
C ALA A 73 3.95 5.09 9.25
N ILE A 74 4.33 4.37 8.19
CA ILE A 74 5.73 4.03 7.87
C ILE A 74 6.68 5.24 7.97
N PRO A 75 6.45 6.37 7.27
CA PRO A 75 7.36 7.52 7.34
C PRO A 75 7.43 8.14 8.76
N ILE A 76 6.43 7.94 9.60
CA ILE A 76 6.39 8.50 10.96
C ILE A 76 7.15 7.60 11.93
N ILE A 77 6.88 6.29 11.93
CA ILE A 77 7.33 5.38 13.00
C ILE A 77 8.49 4.46 12.61
N SER A 78 8.68 4.15 11.33
CA SER A 78 9.71 3.19 10.89
C SER A 78 11.11 3.81 10.83
N PHE A 79 12.12 3.15 11.38
CA PHE A 79 13.53 3.55 11.23
C PHE A 79 14.33 2.57 10.37
N ASN A 80 13.71 1.50 9.88
CA ASN A 80 14.39 0.54 9.03
C ASN A 80 14.55 1.10 7.60
N LYS A 81 15.81 1.17 7.14
CA LYS A 81 16.18 1.67 5.81
C LYS A 81 15.45 0.94 4.67
N GLU A 82 15.41 -0.38 4.74
CA GLU A 82 14.81 -1.20 3.67
C GLU A 82 13.30 -1.05 3.61
N LEU A 83 12.62 -0.94 4.76
CA LEU A 83 11.19 -0.67 4.84
C LEU A 83 10.84 0.73 4.31
N LEU A 84 11.66 1.75 4.61
CA LEU A 84 11.48 3.10 4.07
C LEU A 84 11.70 3.14 2.55
N ASN A 85 12.71 2.43 2.03
CA ASN A 85 12.94 2.28 0.59
C ASN A 85 11.79 1.55 -0.10
N TRP A 86 11.32 0.45 0.48
CA TRP A 86 10.15 -0.28 0.00
C TRP A 86 8.92 0.63 -0.08
N HIS A 87 8.68 1.43 0.96
CA HIS A 87 7.58 2.38 0.99
C HIS A 87 7.70 3.43 -0.13
N LEU A 88 8.89 3.98 -0.39
CA LEU A 88 9.12 4.91 -1.50
C LEU A 88 8.77 4.32 -2.86
N LEU A 89 9.23 3.09 -3.13
CA LEU A 89 8.92 2.38 -4.37
C LEU A 89 7.40 2.22 -4.54
N PHE A 90 6.70 1.88 -3.45
CA PHE A 90 5.25 1.74 -3.44
C PHE A 90 4.49 3.06 -3.59
N ILE A 91 4.99 4.16 -3.06
CA ILE A 91 4.44 5.49 -3.29
C ILE A 91 4.55 5.88 -4.77
N ILE A 92 5.72 5.65 -5.39
CA ILE A 92 5.93 5.90 -6.82
C ILE A 92 4.99 5.05 -7.67
N PHE A 93 4.89 3.75 -7.35
CA PHE A 93 3.96 2.84 -8.02
C PHE A 93 2.51 3.30 -7.88
N THR A 94 2.09 3.69 -6.67
CA THR A 94 0.74 4.18 -6.38
C THR A 94 0.44 5.45 -7.18
N LEU A 95 1.37 6.39 -7.26
CA LEU A 95 1.20 7.61 -8.06
C LEU A 95 1.11 7.32 -9.55
N GLY A 96 1.98 6.45 -10.07
CA GLY A 96 1.98 6.07 -11.48
C GLY A 96 0.66 5.40 -11.88
N THR A 97 0.22 4.44 -11.06
CA THR A 97 -1.04 3.74 -11.31
C THR A 97 -2.27 4.65 -11.13
N ARG A 98 -2.26 5.57 -10.15
CA ARG A 98 -3.32 6.57 -10.02
C ARG A 98 -3.50 7.45 -11.25
N LYS A 99 -2.39 7.92 -11.84
CA LYS A 99 -2.42 8.69 -13.09
C LYS A 99 -2.91 7.86 -14.27
N ALA A 100 -2.51 6.59 -14.36
CA ALA A 100 -2.90 5.69 -15.45
C ALA A 100 -4.38 5.29 -15.40
N PHE A 101 -4.92 5.05 -14.20
CA PHE A 101 -6.27 4.50 -13.99
C PHE A 101 -7.27 5.49 -13.39
N ARG A 102 -6.91 6.77 -13.27
CA ARG A 102 -7.74 7.88 -12.74
C ARG A 102 -8.30 7.60 -11.33
N GLY A 103 -7.53 6.95 -10.46
CA GLY A 103 -7.97 6.60 -9.12
C GLY A 103 -7.12 5.54 -8.45
N CYS A 104 -7.50 5.09 -7.26
CA CYS A 104 -6.81 3.96 -6.62
C CYS A 104 -7.10 2.66 -7.38
N ILE A 105 -6.06 1.91 -7.74
CA ILE A 105 -6.21 0.63 -8.44
C ILE A 105 -6.94 -0.43 -7.63
N VAL A 106 -6.82 -0.37 -6.30
CA VAL A 106 -7.51 -1.30 -5.39
C VAL A 106 -9.02 -1.09 -5.50
N ARG A 107 -9.48 0.14 -5.74
CA ARG A 107 -10.90 0.49 -5.83
C ARG A 107 -11.64 -0.19 -6.97
N GLN A 108 -10.94 -0.52 -8.05
CA GLN A 108 -11.53 -1.27 -9.17
C GLN A 108 -11.80 -2.74 -8.83
N ALA A 109 -11.19 -3.25 -7.75
CA ALA A 109 -11.43 -4.58 -7.22
C ALA A 109 -12.38 -4.60 -6.01
N GLU A 110 -12.84 -3.43 -5.55
CA GLU A 110 -13.83 -3.30 -4.48
C GLU A 110 -15.26 -3.48 -5.01
N SER A 111 -16.25 -3.26 -4.15
CA SER A 111 -17.66 -3.24 -4.55
C SER A 111 -18.08 -1.92 -5.20
N ASN A 112 -19.23 -1.92 -5.89
CA ASN A 112 -19.83 -0.69 -6.45
C ASN A 112 -20.18 0.37 -5.37
N GLU A 113 -20.31 -0.07 -4.12
CA GLU A 113 -20.61 0.76 -2.95
C GLU A 113 -19.47 0.66 -1.92
N ALA A 114 -18.23 0.73 -2.40
CA ALA A 114 -17.05 0.54 -1.55
C ALA A 114 -17.06 1.48 -0.33
N ILE A 115 -16.87 0.91 0.87
CA ILE A 115 -16.85 1.67 2.14
C ILE A 115 -15.75 2.74 2.11
N THR A 116 -14.69 2.50 1.33
CA THR A 116 -13.53 3.38 1.19
C THR A 116 -13.79 4.59 0.28
N ASP A 117 -14.89 4.64 -0.49
CA ASP A 117 -15.30 5.75 -1.34
C ASP A 117 -16.41 6.59 -0.71
N THR A 118 -16.02 7.53 0.15
CA THR A 118 -16.94 8.36 0.94
C THR A 118 -16.77 9.84 0.62
N ASN A 119 -17.76 10.65 1.01
CA ASN A 119 -17.65 12.12 0.96
C ASN A 119 -16.45 12.66 1.75
N PHE A 120 -15.95 11.91 2.74
CA PHE A 120 -14.74 12.28 3.47
C PHE A 120 -13.49 12.00 2.63
N THR A 121 -13.33 10.79 2.10
CA THR A 121 -12.12 10.41 1.33
C THR A 121 -11.98 11.19 0.03
N ARG A 122 -13.08 11.66 -0.56
CA ARG A 122 -13.10 12.53 -1.75
C ARG A 122 -12.64 13.97 -1.49
N LYS A 123 -12.60 14.43 -0.24
CA LYS A 123 -12.11 15.78 0.11
C LYS A 123 -10.58 15.88 0.10
N PHE A 124 -9.88 14.74 0.14
CA PHE A 124 -8.43 14.73 0.17
C PHE A 124 -7.83 14.85 -1.23
N ASN A 125 -6.84 15.73 -1.35
CA ASN A 125 -5.98 15.75 -2.53
C ASN A 125 -4.92 14.65 -2.39
N TRP A 126 -5.29 13.43 -2.77
CA TRP A 126 -4.41 12.27 -2.73
C TRP A 126 -3.14 12.44 -3.58
N ASP A 127 -3.21 13.23 -4.65
CA ASP A 127 -2.06 13.52 -5.51
C ASP A 127 -1.06 14.48 -4.83
N LEU A 128 -1.46 15.14 -3.74
CA LEU A 128 -0.57 15.87 -2.83
C LEU A 128 -0.14 15.00 -1.64
N ILE A 129 -1.03 14.18 -1.08
CA ILE A 129 -0.74 13.35 0.09
C ILE A 129 0.34 12.31 -0.22
N PHE A 130 0.23 11.55 -1.32
CA PHE A 130 1.21 10.51 -1.62
C PHE A 130 2.64 11.07 -1.80
N PRO A 131 2.87 12.18 -2.53
CA PRO A 131 4.18 12.80 -2.59
C PRO A 131 4.69 13.27 -1.22
N MET A 132 3.83 13.83 -0.37
CA MET A 132 4.22 14.24 0.99
C MET A 132 4.69 13.06 1.84
N LEU A 133 4.00 11.91 1.75
CA LEU A 133 4.44 10.67 2.40
C LEU A 133 5.79 10.20 1.86
N GLY A 134 6.00 10.31 0.54
CA GLY A 134 7.29 10.03 -0.09
C GLY A 134 8.40 10.94 0.43
N VAL A 135 8.18 12.26 0.46
CA VAL A 135 9.15 13.23 1.01
C VAL A 135 9.47 12.90 2.47
N ALA A 136 8.47 12.56 3.28
CA ALA A 136 8.69 12.18 4.68
C ALA A 136 9.60 10.94 4.81
N SER A 137 9.41 9.92 3.98
CA SER A 137 10.32 8.77 3.92
C SER A 137 11.73 9.13 3.47
N VAL A 138 11.89 9.97 2.43
CA VAL A 138 13.22 10.44 1.98
C VAL A 138 13.92 11.22 3.07
N THR A 139 13.24 12.13 3.75
CA THR A 139 13.80 12.91 4.87
C THR A 139 14.27 11.98 5.98
N LYS A 140 13.48 10.96 6.31
CA LYS A 140 13.84 10.00 7.36
C LYS A 140 15.04 9.15 6.96
N LEU A 141 15.14 8.75 5.70
CA LEU A 141 16.34 8.09 5.17
C LEU A 141 17.56 9.00 5.29
N TYR A 142 17.48 10.25 4.83
CA TYR A 142 18.60 11.19 4.86
C TYR A 142 19.10 11.55 6.28
N VAL A 143 18.18 11.65 7.24
CA VAL A 143 18.53 12.05 8.63
C VAL A 143 19.10 10.89 9.44
N TYR A 144 18.64 9.66 9.18
CA TYR A 144 18.96 8.51 10.03
C TYR A 144 19.86 7.44 9.37
N HIS A 145 20.19 7.56 8.09
CA HIS A 145 20.98 6.57 7.30
C HIS A 145 21.91 7.22 6.28
#